data_AF-A0A534C0T1-F1
#
_entry.id   AF-A0A534C0T1-F1
#
_cell.length_a   1.000
_cell.length_b   1.000
_cell.length_c   1.000
_cell.angle_alpha   90.00
_cell.angle_beta   90.00
_cell.angle_gamma   90.00
#
_symmetry.space_group_name_H-M   'P 1'
#
loop_
_entity.id
_entity.type
_entity.pdbx_description
1 polymer ?
#
loop_
_entity_poly.entity_id
_entity_poly.type
_entity_poly.pdbx_seq_one_letter_code
_entity_poly.pdbx_strand_id
1 'polypeptide(L)'
;MSSAIPYDVPDVELTHVGEQCSFDAFLSKYRLDDPALAELAVIVRGADTARPELAPQAAGLLAISLGLSYNFRDDHEMLKHGLVVYDALYAWCRHTRGETHTWNPAAIGAYGANVA
;
A
#
# COMPACT_ATOMS: atom_id res chain seq x y z
N MET A 1 -22.56 -1.53 -24.11
CA MET A 1 -21.21 -2.10 -24.02
C MET A 1 -20.33 -1.05 -23.37
N SER A 2 -19.84 -1.28 -22.17
CA SER A 2 -19.02 -0.33 -21.42
C SER A 2 -17.63 -0.22 -22.04
N SER A 3 -17.16 0.99 -22.30
CA SER A 3 -15.76 1.29 -22.65
C SER A 3 -14.85 1.07 -21.44
N ALA A 4 -14.59 -0.18 -21.09
CA ALA A 4 -13.62 -0.52 -20.05
C ALA A 4 -12.20 -0.43 -20.59
N ILE A 5 -11.26 -0.01 -19.74
CA ILE A 5 -9.83 0.01 -20.04
C ILE A 5 -9.21 -1.23 -19.37
N PRO A 6 -8.62 -2.17 -20.12
CA PRO A 6 -7.97 -3.33 -19.52
C PRO A 6 -6.67 -2.92 -18.83
N TYR A 7 -6.33 -3.61 -17.76
CA TYR A 7 -5.08 -3.44 -17.02
C TYR A 7 -4.61 -4.78 -16.46
N ASP A 8 -3.33 -4.87 -16.14
CA ASP A 8 -2.70 -6.02 -15.48
C ASP A 8 -2.81 -7.36 -16.23
N VAL A 9 -2.83 -7.28 -17.55
CA VAL A 9 -2.83 -8.44 -18.47
C VAL A 9 -1.78 -8.24 -19.57
N PRO A 10 -1.36 -9.31 -20.28
CA PRO A 10 -0.44 -9.15 -21.41
C PRO A 10 -0.98 -8.23 -22.50
N ASP A 11 -0.06 -7.55 -23.19
CA ASP A 11 -0.32 -6.78 -24.41
C ASP A 11 -1.28 -5.58 -24.28
N VAL A 12 -1.49 -5.04 -23.07
CA VAL A 12 -2.26 -3.81 -22.84
C VAL A 12 -1.41 -2.67 -22.30
N GLU A 13 -1.84 -1.43 -22.49
CA GLU A 13 -1.07 -0.23 -22.11
C GLU A 13 -0.79 -0.13 -20.60
N LEU A 14 -1.75 -0.54 -19.77
CA LEU A 14 -1.66 -0.49 -18.31
C LEU A 14 -1.25 -1.85 -17.77
N THR A 15 -0.01 -2.25 -18.03
CA THR A 15 0.53 -3.56 -17.65
C THR A 15 1.94 -3.43 -17.06
N HIS A 16 2.56 -4.55 -16.74
CA HIS A 16 3.95 -4.62 -16.32
C HIS A 16 4.89 -4.25 -17.47
N VAL A 17 5.86 -3.37 -17.21
CA VAL A 17 6.85 -2.93 -18.20
C VAL A 17 8.25 -3.11 -17.62
N GLY A 18 8.99 -4.09 -18.14
CA GLY A 18 10.32 -4.44 -17.62
C GLY A 18 10.21 -4.86 -16.15
N GLU A 19 10.85 -4.09 -15.27
CA GLU A 19 10.79 -4.31 -13.82
C GLU A 19 9.64 -3.56 -13.12
N GLN A 20 8.80 -2.84 -13.86
CA GLN A 20 7.71 -2.05 -13.30
C GLN A 20 6.40 -2.83 -13.27
N CYS A 21 5.55 -2.55 -12.27
CA CYS A 21 4.22 -3.16 -12.14
C CYS A 21 3.14 -2.27 -12.79
N SER A 22 1.91 -2.77 -12.88
CA SER A 22 0.79 -1.99 -13.44
C SER A 22 0.56 -0.66 -12.71
N PHE A 23 0.81 -0.59 -11.39
CA PHE A 23 0.74 0.67 -10.63
C PHE A 23 1.68 1.76 -11.17
N ASP A 24 2.89 1.39 -11.59
CA ASP A 24 3.82 2.33 -12.23
C ASP A 24 3.31 2.84 -13.58
N ALA A 25 2.70 1.95 -14.36
CA ALA A 25 2.10 2.31 -15.64
C ALA A 25 0.97 3.33 -15.43
N PHE A 26 0.16 3.18 -14.37
CA PHE A 26 -0.84 4.19 -13.99
C PHE A 26 -0.19 5.54 -13.68
N LEU A 27 0.84 5.59 -12.82
CA LEU A 27 1.50 6.85 -12.48
C LEU A 27 2.07 7.55 -13.72
N SER A 28 2.73 6.79 -14.61
CA SER A 28 3.32 7.31 -15.84
C SER A 28 2.26 7.81 -16.82
N LYS A 29 1.25 6.99 -17.12
CA LYS A 29 0.19 7.33 -18.09
C LYS A 29 -0.58 8.59 -17.68
N TYR A 30 -0.89 8.71 -16.39
CA TYR A 30 -1.73 9.78 -15.87
C TYR A 30 -0.93 10.97 -15.32
N ARG A 31 0.40 10.94 -15.39
CA ARG A 31 1.31 12.02 -14.92
C ARG A 31 1.06 12.38 -13.45
N LEU A 32 1.03 11.35 -12.62
CA LEU A 32 0.80 11.47 -11.18
C LEU A 32 2.15 11.62 -10.46
N ASP A 33 2.62 12.86 -10.36
CA ASP A 33 3.99 13.19 -9.92
C ASP A 33 4.12 13.45 -8.40
N ASP A 34 3.19 12.95 -7.58
CA ASP A 34 3.28 13.12 -6.12
C ASP A 34 4.43 12.27 -5.54
N PRO A 35 5.39 12.85 -4.79
CA PRO A 35 6.48 12.08 -4.19
C PRO A 35 6.02 10.92 -3.29
N ALA A 36 4.89 11.06 -2.60
CA ALA A 36 4.32 9.99 -1.78
C ALA A 36 3.79 8.83 -2.65
N LEU A 37 3.25 9.12 -3.85
CA LEU A 37 2.87 8.07 -4.81
C LEU A 37 4.10 7.36 -5.37
N ALA A 38 5.20 8.09 -5.62
CA ALA A 38 6.45 7.48 -6.05
C ALA A 38 7.03 6.52 -5.00
N GLU A 39 6.96 6.88 -3.71
CA GLU A 39 7.35 5.98 -2.62
C GLU A 39 6.42 4.75 -2.52
N LEU A 40 5.10 4.98 -2.58
CA LEU A 40 4.12 3.90 -2.56
C LEU A 40 4.34 2.92 -3.72
N ALA A 41 4.69 3.42 -4.91
CA ALA A 41 4.99 2.57 -6.05
C ALA A 41 6.15 1.60 -5.80
N VAL A 42 7.17 1.99 -5.03
CA VAL A 42 8.26 1.06 -4.64
C VAL A 42 7.74 -0.07 -3.76
N ILE A 43 6.86 0.25 -2.80
CA ILE A 43 6.23 -0.75 -1.90
C ILE A 43 5.36 -1.72 -2.71
N VAL A 44 4.49 -1.19 -3.57
CA VAL A 44 3.59 -1.99 -4.41
C VAL A 44 4.39 -2.87 -5.35
N ARG A 45 5.38 -2.32 -6.05
CA ARG A 45 6.26 -3.08 -6.95
C ARG A 45 6.95 -4.22 -6.22
N GLY A 46 7.44 -4.01 -5.01
CA GLY A 46 8.07 -5.07 -4.22
C GLY A 46 7.11 -6.21 -3.88
N ALA A 47 5.88 -5.89 -3.50
CA ALA A 47 4.85 -6.87 -3.18
C ALA A 47 4.40 -7.65 -4.41
N ASP A 48 4.18 -6.94 -5.51
CA ASP A 48 3.57 -7.46 -6.74
C ASP A 48 4.55 -8.25 -7.63
N THR A 49 5.84 -7.89 -7.58
CA THR A 49 6.88 -8.55 -8.40
C THR A 49 7.75 -9.55 -7.63
N ALA A 50 7.29 -10.01 -6.45
CA ALA A 50 8.02 -10.94 -5.59
C ALA A 50 9.45 -10.47 -5.22
N ARG A 51 9.62 -9.17 -5.00
CA ARG A 51 10.88 -8.50 -4.63
C ARG A 51 10.73 -7.74 -3.31
N PRO A 52 10.54 -8.44 -2.18
CA PRO A 52 10.27 -7.83 -0.88
C PRO A 52 11.41 -6.91 -0.41
N GLU A 53 12.62 -7.08 -0.93
CA GLU A 53 13.78 -6.25 -0.63
C GLU A 53 13.68 -4.80 -1.14
N LEU A 54 12.77 -4.50 -2.07
CA LEU A 54 12.60 -3.14 -2.60
C LEU A 54 12.11 -2.16 -1.53
N ALA A 55 11.31 -2.63 -0.57
CA ALA A 55 10.88 -1.85 0.58
C ALA A 55 10.54 -2.77 1.76
N PRO A 56 10.94 -2.43 3.01
CA PRO A 56 10.58 -3.22 4.19
C PRO A 56 9.06 -3.52 4.32
N GLN A 57 8.23 -2.61 3.81
CA GLN A 57 6.78 -2.69 3.84
C GLN A 57 6.20 -3.67 2.81
N ALA A 58 6.95 -4.04 1.76
CA ALA A 58 6.47 -4.85 0.64
C ALA A 58 6.02 -6.25 1.07
N ALA A 59 6.82 -6.93 1.90
CA ALA A 59 6.45 -8.26 2.42
C ALA A 59 5.17 -8.22 3.26
N GLY A 60 4.98 -7.15 4.05
CA GLY A 60 3.76 -6.93 4.83
C GLY A 60 2.54 -6.70 3.95
N LEU A 61 2.69 -5.85 2.92
CA LEU A 61 1.62 -5.61 1.94
C LEU A 61 1.22 -6.89 1.22
N LEU A 62 2.17 -7.70 0.75
CA LEU A 62 1.88 -9.00 0.13
C LEU A 62 1.10 -9.93 1.08
N ALA A 63 1.55 -10.05 2.33
CA ALA A 63 0.88 -10.89 3.32
C ALA A 63 -0.56 -10.44 3.60
N ILE A 64 -0.79 -9.12 3.72
CA ILE A 64 -2.13 -8.53 3.90
C ILE A 64 -3.00 -8.82 2.67
N SER A 65 -2.49 -8.57 1.46
CA SER A 65 -3.24 -8.78 0.21
C SER A 65 -3.67 -10.24 0.04
N LEU A 66 -2.76 -11.20 0.26
CA LEU A 66 -3.09 -12.63 0.20
C LEU A 66 -4.11 -13.02 1.28
N GLY A 67 -4.00 -12.47 2.49
CA GLY A 67 -4.96 -12.68 3.56
C GLY A 67 -6.35 -12.13 3.24
N LEU A 68 -6.44 -10.94 2.63
CA LEU A 68 -7.71 -10.37 2.18
C LEU A 68 -8.36 -11.26 1.11
N SER A 69 -7.60 -11.72 0.12
CA SER A 69 -8.10 -12.65 -0.91
C SER A 69 -8.59 -13.97 -0.35
N TYR A 70 -7.99 -14.45 0.75
CA TYR A 70 -8.48 -15.65 1.44
C TYR A 70 -9.77 -15.39 2.24
N ASN A 71 -9.83 -14.26 2.95
CA ASN A 71 -10.94 -13.93 3.84
C ASN A 71 -12.23 -13.58 3.09
N PHE A 72 -12.12 -12.97 1.91
CA PHE A 72 -13.25 -12.44 1.16
C PHE A 72 -13.36 -13.13 -0.20
N ARG A 73 -14.45 -13.88 -0.43
CA ARG A 73 -14.76 -14.48 -1.73
C ARG A 73 -15.40 -13.48 -2.71
N ASP A 74 -16.06 -12.46 -2.17
CA ASP A 74 -16.63 -11.35 -2.93
C ASP A 74 -15.53 -10.31 -3.16
N ASP A 75 -15.21 -10.08 -4.42
CA ASP A 75 -14.14 -9.18 -4.86
C ASP A 75 -14.46 -7.71 -4.57
N HIS A 76 -15.73 -7.30 -4.63
CA HIS A 76 -16.15 -5.96 -4.26
C HIS A 76 -16.03 -5.72 -2.76
N GLU A 77 -16.36 -6.70 -1.92
CA GLU A 77 -16.14 -6.57 -0.47
C GLU A 77 -14.64 -6.56 -0.14
N MET A 78 -13.85 -7.46 -0.76
CA MET A 78 -12.39 -7.46 -0.62
C MET A 78 -11.79 -6.09 -0.99
N LEU A 79 -12.25 -5.51 -2.10
CA LEU A 79 -11.77 -4.22 -2.61
C LEU A 79 -11.99 -3.10 -1.60
N LYS A 80 -13.14 -3.04 -0.91
CA LYS A 80 -13.40 -2.01 0.12
C LYS A 80 -12.33 -2.03 1.21
N HIS A 81 -11.91 -3.22 1.63
CA HIS A 81 -10.85 -3.36 2.63
C HIS A 81 -9.46 -3.04 2.06
N GLY A 82 -9.19 -3.48 0.82
CA GLY A 82 -7.95 -3.15 0.12
C GLY A 82 -7.74 -1.64 -0.02
N LEU A 83 -8.79 -0.89 -0.40
CA LEU A 83 -8.73 0.56 -0.54
C LEU A 83 -8.32 1.25 0.78
N VAL A 84 -8.84 0.80 1.92
CA VAL A 84 -8.42 1.34 3.24
C VAL A 84 -6.93 1.11 3.50
N VAL A 85 -6.39 -0.06 3.12
CA VAL A 85 -4.96 -0.37 3.27
C VAL A 85 -4.11 0.55 2.39
N TYR A 86 -4.49 0.75 1.13
CA TYR A 86 -3.78 1.65 0.22
C TYR A 86 -3.87 3.12 0.66
N ASP A 87 -5.02 3.59 1.13
CA ASP A 87 -5.18 4.94 1.69
C ASP A 87 -4.30 5.14 2.93
N ALA A 88 -4.22 4.13 3.81
CA ALA A 88 -3.36 4.18 4.99
C ALA A 88 -1.87 4.21 4.62
N LEU A 89 -1.44 3.39 3.65
CA LEU A 89 -0.05 3.39 3.16
C LEU A 89 0.31 4.70 2.48
N TYR A 90 -0.60 5.25 1.66
CA TYR A 90 -0.40 6.56 1.04
C TYR A 90 -0.30 7.67 2.09
N ALA A 91 -1.20 7.69 3.08
CA ALA A 91 -1.14 8.64 4.19
C ALA A 91 0.15 8.50 5.00
N TRP A 92 0.63 7.26 5.22
CA TRP A 92 1.91 7.02 5.87
C TRP A 92 3.09 7.59 5.06
N CYS A 93 3.17 7.28 3.77
CA CYS A 93 4.17 7.87 2.86
C CYS A 93 4.13 9.40 2.89
N ARG A 94 2.93 9.98 2.92
CA ARG A 94 2.74 11.43 2.80
C ARG A 94 2.95 12.20 4.11
N HIS A 95 2.59 11.63 5.25
CA HIS A 95 2.44 12.38 6.50
C HIS A 95 3.22 11.80 7.68
N THR A 96 3.29 10.47 7.82
CA THR A 96 3.74 9.84 9.08
C THR A 96 4.92 8.89 8.93
N ARG A 97 5.63 8.93 7.79
CA ARG A 97 6.80 8.07 7.51
C ARG A 97 7.87 8.10 8.60
N GLY A 98 8.08 9.27 9.21
CA GLY A 98 9.06 9.47 10.29
C GLY A 98 8.54 9.17 11.69
N GLU A 99 7.26 8.82 11.84
CA GLU A 99 6.69 8.50 13.13
C GLU A 99 7.07 7.09 13.56
N THR A 100 7.33 6.92 14.85
CA THR A 100 7.57 5.61 15.45
C THR A 100 6.71 5.51 16.69
N HIS A 101 5.94 4.43 16.81
CA HIS A 101 5.22 4.13 18.04
C HIS A 101 6.23 3.75 19.12
N THR A 102 6.48 4.68 20.04
CA THR A 102 7.29 4.43 21.23
C THR A 102 6.40 3.96 22.36
N TRP A 103 6.51 2.69 22.74
CA TRP A 103 5.90 2.21 23.98
C TRP A 103 6.71 2.73 25.16
N ASN A 104 6.18 3.72 25.89
CA ASN A 104 6.79 4.25 27.12
C ASN A 104 5.92 3.95 28.34
N PRO A 105 6.10 2.79 29.00
CA PRO A 105 5.31 2.42 30.18
C PRO A 105 5.59 3.33 31.39
N ALA A 106 6.73 4.02 31.45
CA ALA A 106 7.03 4.97 32.52
C ALA A 106 6.17 6.25 32.42
N ALA A 107 5.71 6.64 31.23
CA ALA A 107 4.80 7.77 31.05
C ALA A 107 3.38 7.48 31.59
N ILE A 108 2.99 6.21 31.70
CA ILE A 108 1.68 5.79 32.22
C ILE A 108 1.59 5.97 33.75
N GLY A 109 2.70 5.80 34.47
CA GLY A 109 2.75 5.92 35.94
C GLY A 109 2.60 7.36 36.48
N ALA A 110 2.97 8.38 35.69
CA ALA A 110 2.92 9.78 36.12
C ALA A 110 1.48 10.35 36.20
N TYR A 111 0.51 9.76 35.51
CA TYR A 111 -0.89 10.22 35.54
C TYR A 111 -1.63 9.74 36.80
N GLY A 112 -1.20 8.63 37.42
CA GLY A 112 -1.80 8.08 38.63
C GLY A 112 -1.30 8.69 39.95
N ALA A 113 -0.16 9.39 39.92
CA ALA A 113 0.45 9.97 41.13
C ALA A 113 0.00 11.42 41.43
N ASN A 114 -0.75 12.06 40.53
CA ASN A 114 -1.30 13.41 40.72
C ASN A 114 -2.77 13.41 41.21
N VAL A 115 -3.28 12.27 41.68
CA VAL A 115 -4.65 12.10 42.18
C VAL A 115 -4.70 11.56 43.63
N ALA A 116 -3.59 11.63 44.36
CA ALA A 116 -3.51 11.27 45.78
C ALA A 116 -3.28 12.52 46.65
#